data_AF-A0A932A4Z2-F1
#
_entry.id   AF-A0A932A4Z2-F1
#
_cell.length_a   1.000
_cell.length_b   1.000
_cell.length_c   1.000
_cell.angle_alpha   90.00
_cell.angle_beta   90.00
_cell.angle_gamma   90.00
#
_symmetry.space_group_name_H-M   'P 1'
#
loop_
_entity.id
_entity.type
_entity.pdbx_description
1 polymer ?
#
loop_
_entity_poly.entity_id
_entity_poly.type
_entity_poly.pdbx_seq_one_letter_code
_entity_poly.pdbx_strand_id
1 'polypeptide(L)'
;MLYYFLPAILALGIITSYEDIRYGKIRNGWVIFALVYAIIIYSALIINAYFIGKVNTPYLIELMANIGFAVIAGFSMWYFGLWTAGDVKLFIAYSAIIHLSV
;
A
#
# COMPACT_ATOMS: atom_id res chain seq x y z
N MET A 1 5.19 -15.16 -0.73
CA MET A 1 4.50 -13.94 -1.21
C MET A 1 5.15 -12.65 -0.72
N LEU A 2 5.65 -12.57 0.52
CA LEU A 2 6.28 -11.39 1.10
C LEU A 2 7.50 -10.85 0.32
N TYR A 3 8.29 -11.75 -0.30
CA TYR A 3 9.46 -11.39 -1.12
C TYR A 3 9.15 -10.50 -2.33
N TYR A 4 7.92 -10.55 -2.86
CA TYR A 4 7.54 -9.72 -4.01
C TYR A 4 7.27 -8.27 -3.61
N PHE A 5 6.83 -8.03 -2.36
CA PHE A 5 6.50 -6.69 -1.87
C PHE A 5 7.70 -6.00 -1.20
N LEU A 6 8.64 -6.76 -0.66
CA LEU A 6 9.79 -6.27 0.11
C LEU A 6 10.68 -5.25 -0.65
N PRO A 7 11.00 -5.44 -1.95
CA PRO A 7 11.78 -4.46 -2.72
C PRO A 7 11.04 -3.13 -2.86
N ALA A 8 9.72 -3.17 -3.07
CA ALA A 8 8.91 -1.96 -3.21
C ALA A 8 8.74 -1.23 -1.88
N ILE A 9 8.57 -1.94 -0.76
CA ILE A 9 8.53 -1.35 0.59
C ILE A 9 9.84 -0.62 0.89
N LEU A 10 10.98 -1.27 0.65
CA LEU A 10 12.29 -0.68 0.89
C LEU A 10 12.55 0.51 -0.05
N ALA A 11 12.23 0.37 -1.33
CA ALA A 11 12.39 1.46 -2.30
C ALA A 11 11.54 2.66 -1.91
N LEU A 12 10.26 2.47 -1.58
CA LEU A 12 9.40 3.55 -1.11
C LEU A 12 9.95 4.19 0.16
N GLY A 13 10.31 3.41 1.17
CA GLY A 13 10.82 3.95 2.44
C GLY A 13 12.08 4.78 2.27
N ILE A 14 13.04 4.29 1.49
CA ILE A 14 14.29 5.01 1.24
C ILE A 14 14.02 6.29 0.43
N ILE A 15 13.25 6.20 -0.65
CA ILE A 15 13.00 7.32 -1.55
C ILE A 15 12.17 8.40 -0.86
N THR A 16 11.12 8.03 -0.14
CA THR A 16 10.23 9.00 0.52
C THR A 16 10.92 9.64 1.71
N SER A 17 11.73 8.89 2.49
CA SER A 17 12.52 9.47 3.57
C SER A 17 13.58 10.44 3.03
N TYR A 18 14.21 10.09 1.90
CA TYR A 18 15.17 10.98 1.25
C TYR A 18 14.51 12.26 0.72
N GLU A 19 13.36 12.15 0.06
CA GLU A 19 12.60 13.32 -0.42
C GLU A 19 12.09 14.18 0.73
N ASP A 20 11.62 13.58 1.82
CA ASP A 20 11.11 14.31 2.97
C ASP A 20 12.22 15.11 3.66
N ILE A 21 13.38 14.51 3.90
CA ILE A 21 14.55 15.20 4.47
C ILE A 21 15.05 16.33 3.56
N ARG A 22 15.02 16.15 2.24
CA ARG A 22 15.63 17.10 1.29
C ARG A 22 14.69 18.21 0.81
N TYR A 23 13.40 17.90 0.64
CA TYR A 23 12.42 18.81 0.04
C TYR A 23 11.24 19.14 0.98
N GLY A 24 11.09 18.44 2.11
CA GLY A 24 9.99 18.61 3.07
C GLY A 24 8.60 18.35 2.47
N LYS A 25 8.54 17.68 1.31
CA LYS A 25 7.32 17.42 0.56
C LYS A 25 7.44 16.07 -0.14
N ILE A 26 6.47 15.20 0.13
CA ILE A 26 6.32 13.92 -0.55
C ILE A 26 5.58 14.13 -1.88
N ARG A 27 6.20 13.76 -3.01
CA ARG A 27 5.56 13.84 -4.31
C ARG A 27 4.47 12.78 -4.46
N ASN A 28 3.28 13.18 -4.94
CA ASN A 28 2.19 12.25 -5.27
C ASN A 28 2.61 11.13 -6.24
N GLY A 29 3.63 11.37 -7.07
CA GLY A 29 4.13 10.38 -8.04
C GLY A 29 4.58 9.06 -7.40
N TRP A 30 5.26 9.12 -6.25
CA TRP A 30 5.71 7.90 -5.56
C TRP A 30 4.56 7.11 -4.94
N VAL A 31 3.56 7.81 -4.41
CA VAL A 31 2.33 7.19 -3.86
C VAL A 31 1.53 6.52 -4.99
N ILE A 32 1.42 7.16 -6.15
CA ILE A 32 0.74 6.56 -7.31
C ILE A 32 1.52 5.33 -7.79
N PHE A 33 2.85 5.42 -7.88
CA PHE A 33 3.68 4.28 -8.26
C PHE A 33 3.51 3.10 -7.30
N ALA A 34 3.47 3.37 -5.99
CA ALA A 34 3.21 2.39 -4.95
C ALA A 34 1.87 1.65 -5.14
N LEU A 35 0.80 2.42 -5.37
CA LEU A 35 -0.55 1.89 -5.55
C LEU A 35 -0.66 1.07 -6.84
N VAL A 36 -0.10 1.56 -7.95
CA VAL A 36 -0.07 0.84 -9.23
C VAL A 36 0.71 -0.47 -9.08
N TYR A 37 1.85 -0.43 -8.40
CA TYR A 37 2.65 -1.63 -8.13
C TYR A 37 1.85 -2.67 -7.31
N ALA A 38 1.16 -2.24 -6.25
CA ALA A 38 0.30 -3.11 -5.45
C ALA A 38 -0.79 -3.78 -6.30
N ILE A 39 -1.47 -3.02 -7.16
CA ILE A 39 -2.52 -3.55 -8.06
C ILE A 39 -1.94 -4.59 -9.03
N ILE A 40 -0.77 -4.33 -9.61
CA ILE A 40 -0.11 -5.27 -10.54
C ILE A 40 0.23 -6.58 -9.82
N ILE A 41 0.77 -6.52 -8.61
CA ILE A 41 1.13 -7.75 -7.89
C ILE A 41 -0.12 -8.52 -7.45
N TYR A 42 -1.13 -7.84 -6.89
CA TYR A 42 -2.36 -8.53 -6.48
C TYR A 42 -3.07 -9.16 -7.68
N SER A 43 -3.15 -8.48 -8.82
CA SER A 43 -3.75 -9.06 -10.03
C SER A 43 -2.97 -10.28 -10.52
N ALA A 44 -1.63 -10.23 -10.53
CA ALA A 44 -0.80 -11.38 -10.88
C ALA A 44 -1.00 -12.57 -9.92
N LEU A 45 -1.12 -12.31 -8.61
CA LEU A 45 -1.39 -13.34 -7.60
C LEU A 45 -2.78 -13.97 -7.77
N ILE A 46 -3.81 -13.17 -8.07
CA ILE A 46 -5.18 -13.66 -8.32
C ILE A 46 -5.22 -14.54 -9.56
N ILE A 47 -4.58 -14.10 -10.65
CA ILE A 47 -4.51 -14.87 -11.89
C ILE A 47 -3.80 -16.21 -11.64
N ASN A 48 -2.67 -16.21 -10.94
CA ASN A 48 -1.94 -17.43 -10.60
C ASN A 48 -2.76 -18.37 -9.70
N ALA A 49 -3.46 -17.84 -8.70
CA ALA A 49 -4.35 -18.60 -7.83
C ALA A 49 -5.53 -19.23 -8.59
N TYR A 50 -6.07 -18.53 -9.59
CA TYR A 50 -7.11 -19.03 -10.49
C TYR A 50 -6.61 -20.21 -11.34
N PHE A 51 -5.41 -20.12 -11.91
CA PHE A 51 -4.81 -21.21 -12.69
C PHE A 51 -4.49 -22.46 -11.86
N ILE A 52 -4.15 -22.29 -10.57
CA ILE A 52 -3.86 -23.39 -9.65
C ILE A 52 -5.15 -23.97 -9.03
N GLY A 53 -6.31 -23.33 -9.24
CA GLY A 53 -7.59 -23.76 -8.68
C GLY A 53 -7.71 -23.56 -7.16
N LYS A 54 -6.79 -22.82 -6.55
CA LYS A 54 -6.78 -22.48 -5.11
C LYS A 54 -7.09 -21.01 -4.92
N VAL A 55 -8.31 -20.61 -5.26
CA VAL A 55 -8.78 -19.25 -4.99
C VAL A 55 -9.13 -19.14 -3.51
N ASN A 56 -8.30 -18.43 -2.75
CA ASN A 56 -8.56 -18.16 -1.34
C ASN A 56 -9.48 -16.93 -1.24
N THR A 57 -10.79 -17.15 -1.27
CA THR A 57 -11.79 -16.07 -1.18
C THR A 57 -11.73 -15.24 0.13
N PRO A 58 -11.38 -15.81 1.31
CA PRO A 58 -11.21 -15.01 2.53
C PRO A 58 -10.11 -13.97 2.40
N TYR A 59 -9.00 -14.34 1.76
CA TYR A 59 -7.85 -13.46 1.57
C TYR A 59 -8.20 -12.22 0.73
N LEU A 60 -9.08 -12.36 -0.28
CA LEU A 60 -9.55 -11.22 -1.07
C LEU A 60 -10.42 -10.26 -0.26
N ILE A 61 -11.28 -10.80 0.61
CA ILE A 61 -12.13 -9.99 1.49
C ILE A 61 -11.27 -9.24 2.50
N GLU A 62 -10.28 -9.90 3.10
CA GLU A 62 -9.34 -9.27 4.03
C GLU A 62 -8.53 -8.16 3.37
N LEU A 63 -8.05 -8.36 2.14
CA LEU A 63 -7.34 -7.34 1.38
C LEU A 63 -8.21 -6.07 1.19
N MET A 64 -9.46 -6.26 0.75
CA MET A 64 -10.39 -5.15 0.50
C MET A 64 -10.76 -4.45 1.81
N ALA A 65 -10.97 -5.21 2.88
CA ALA A 65 -11.24 -4.66 4.21
C ALA A 65 -10.06 -3.82 4.73
N ASN A 66 -8.82 -4.27 4.53
CA ASN A 66 -7.63 -3.55 4.97
C ASN A 66 -7.46 -2.22 4.25
N ILE A 67 -7.58 -2.22 2.92
CA ILE A 67 -7.48 -0.99 2.12
C ILE A 67 -8.61 -0.02 2.51
N GLY A 68 -9.84 -0.53 2.67
CA GLY A 68 -10.98 0.27 3.13
C GLY A 68 -10.73 0.89 4.50
N PHE A 69 -10.25 0.10 5.46
CA PHE A 69 -9.92 0.57 6.80
C PHE A 69 -8.79 1.61 6.78
N ALA A 70 -7.75 1.37 5.99
CA ALA A 70 -6.61 2.29 5.87
C ALA A 70 -7.02 3.64 5.27
N VAL A 71 -7.91 3.65 4.28
CA VAL A 71 -8.45 4.88 3.70
C VAL A 71 -9.30 5.63 4.73
N ILE A 72 -10.19 4.94 5.46
CA ILE A 72 -11.03 5.57 6.48
C ILE A 72 -10.17 6.11 7.63
N ALA A 73 -9.24 5.32 8.15
CA ALA A 73 -8.34 5.71 9.22
C ALA A 73 -7.44 6.88 8.80
N GLY A 74 -6.82 6.79 7.62
CA GLY A 74 -5.98 7.85 7.07
C GLY A 74 -6.76 9.15 6.85
N PHE A 75 -7.96 9.06 6.26
CA PHE A 75 -8.82 10.23 6.08
C PHE A 75 -9.25 10.84 7.42
N SER A 76 -9.58 10.01 8.41
CA SER A 76 -9.95 10.47 9.75
C SER A 76 -8.79 11.22 10.42
N MET A 77 -7.57 10.68 10.36
CA MET A 77 -6.38 11.34 10.93
C MET A 77 -6.06 12.67 10.24
N TRP A 78 -6.28 12.76 8.93
CA TRP A 78 -6.18 14.02 8.21
C TRP A 78 -7.26 15.02 8.65
N TYR A 79 -8.52 14.57 8.74
CA TYR A 79 -9.67 15.40 9.09
C TYR A 79 -9.54 16.01 10.49
N PHE A 80 -9.01 15.25 11.45
CA PHE A 80 -8.73 15.74 12.81
C PHE A 80 -7.45 16.57 12.92
N GLY A 81 -6.72 16.78 11.82
CA GLY A 81 -5.46 17.54 11.81
C GLY A 81 -4.32 16.87 12.55
N LEU A 82 -4.43 15.57 12.84
CA LEU A 82 -3.37 14.80 13.51
C LEU A 82 -2.19 14.55 12.58
N TRP A 83 -2.46 14.32 11.29
CA TRP A 83 -1.46 14.04 10.28
C TRP A 83 -1.53 15.00 9.08
N THR A 84 -0.37 15.24 8.48
CA THR A 84 -0.31 15.98 7.22
C THR A 84 -0.85 15.12 6.08
N ALA A 85 -1.29 15.77 4.99
CA ALA A 85 -1.76 15.06 3.81
C ALA A 85 -0.68 14.18 3.14
N GLY A 86 0.61 14.39 3.45
CA GLY A 86 1.71 13.54 2.98
C GLY A 86 1.72 12.19 3.69
N ASP A 87 1.71 12.22 5.02
CA ASP A 87 1.77 11.02 5.87
C ASP A 87 0.59 10.09 5.63
N VAL A 88 -0.59 10.66 5.43
CA VAL A 88 -1.82 9.92 5.13
C VAL A 88 -1.71 9.15 3.81
N LYS A 89 -1.12 9.76 2.79
CA LYS A 89 -0.92 9.11 1.49
C LYS A 89 0.10 7.97 1.59
N LEU A 90 1.19 8.19 2.33
CA LEU A 90 2.16 7.14 2.59
C LEU A 90 1.54 5.98 3.36
N PHE A 91 0.75 6.26 4.39
CA PHE A 91 0.06 5.24 5.17
C PHE A 91 -0.84 4.37 4.29
N ILE A 92 -1.65 4.98 3.42
CA ILE A 92 -2.50 4.22 2.47
C ILE A 92 -1.66 3.39 1.51
N ALA A 93 -0.57 3.96 0.97
CA ALA A 93 0.34 3.24 0.06
C ALA A 93 1.01 2.04 0.75
N TYR A 94 1.49 2.21 1.98
CA TYR A 94 2.08 1.13 2.77
C TYR A 94 1.03 0.08 3.14
N SER A 95 -0.17 0.47 3.55
CA SER A 95 -1.23 -0.49 3.87
C SER A 95 -1.68 -1.29 2.65
N ALA A 96 -1.56 -0.74 1.44
CA ALA A 96 -1.85 -1.46 0.21
C ALA A 96 -0.71 -2.46 -0.14
N ILE A 97 0.55 -2.09 0.08
CA ILE A 97 1.71 -2.93 -0.28
C ILE A 97 2.02 -3.98 0.79
N ILE A 98 1.81 -3.66 2.07
CA ILE A 98 2.04 -4.58 3.18
C ILE A 98 0.95 -5.63 3.14
N HIS A 99 1.34 -6.79 2.64
CA HIS A 99 0.55 -8.01 2.68
C HIS A 99 0.14 -8.33 4.12
N LEU A 100 -1.16 -8.52 4.34
CA LEU A 100 -1.67 -9.05 5.59
C LEU A 100 -1.18 -10.49 5.77
N SER A 101 -0.54 -10.76 6.90
CA SER A 101 -0.11 -12.10 7.28
C SER A 101 -1.28 -12.85 7.91
N VAL A 102 -2.09 -13.54 7.10
CA VAL A 102 -2.90 -14.67 7.55
C VAL A 102 -2.72 -15.83 6.59
#